data_AF-A0A534V6J6-F1
#
_entry.id   AF-A0A534V6J6-F1
#
_cell.length_a   1.000
_cell.length_b   1.000
_cell.length_c   1.000
_cell.angle_alpha   90.00
_cell.angle_beta   90.00
_cell.angle_gamma   90.00
#
_symmetry.space_group_name_H-M   'P 1'
#
loop_
_entity.id
_entity.type
_entity.pdbx_description
1 polymer ?
#
loop_
_entity_poly.entity_id
_entity_poly.type
_entity_poly.pdbx_seq_one_letter_code
_entity_poly.pdbx_strand_id
1 'polypeptide(L)'
;MVLGAATIAYRTLTRILSTALLALVPSLAGGQTPAQRVLVTYSCRSIASIDLFVARERGFFREEGLDPQLVQVRTNAAIAAIASGEAHALGSIGSAIRAIPRGAFTTNGILTDGEIDEPLKADAQILGLPAPVPPARVFDFLAQREVNQELGVK
;
A
#
# COMPACT_ATOMS: atom_id res chain seq x y z
N MET A 1 -48.80 56.95 -19.35
CA MET A 1 -48.83 55.60 -18.72
C MET A 1 -47.99 54.54 -19.44
N VAL A 2 -47.29 54.86 -20.54
CA VAL A 2 -46.56 53.86 -21.36
C VAL A 2 -45.07 53.71 -20.96
N LEU A 3 -44.44 54.75 -20.41
CA LEU A 3 -43.01 54.74 -20.02
C LEU A 3 -42.68 53.81 -18.84
N GLY A 4 -43.65 53.56 -17.95
CA GLY A 4 -43.45 52.72 -16.76
C GLY A 4 -43.35 51.23 -17.07
N ALA A 5 -44.05 50.74 -18.09
CA ALA A 5 -44.08 49.33 -18.46
C ALA A 5 -42.75 48.85 -19.04
N ALA A 6 -42.09 49.67 -19.85
CA ALA A 6 -40.78 49.37 -20.44
C ALA A 6 -39.67 49.29 -19.38
N THR A 7 -39.71 50.16 -18.38
CA THR A 7 -38.75 50.17 -17.26
C THR A 7 -38.91 48.95 -16.36
N ILE A 8 -40.16 48.51 -16.14
CA ILE A 8 -40.45 47.28 -15.39
C ILE A 8 -39.94 46.07 -16.18
N ALA A 9 -40.24 45.97 -17.48
CA ALA A 9 -39.81 44.89 -18.35
C ALA A 9 -38.28 44.75 -18.42
N TYR A 10 -37.54 45.87 -18.52
CA TYR A 10 -36.08 45.87 -18.53
C TYR A 10 -35.52 45.33 -17.21
N ARG A 11 -36.14 45.71 -16.08
CA ARG A 11 -35.72 45.27 -14.74
C ARG A 11 -35.98 43.78 -14.50
N THR A 12 -37.10 43.23 -15.00
CA THR A 12 -37.37 41.78 -14.95
C THR A 12 -36.42 41.01 -15.86
N LEU A 13 -36.14 41.53 -17.06
CA LEU A 13 -35.23 40.90 -18.02
C LEU A 13 -33.80 40.82 -17.47
N THR A 14 -33.27 41.90 -16.89
CA THR A 14 -31.96 41.88 -16.22
C THR A 14 -31.92 40.90 -15.04
N ARG A 15 -33.01 40.76 -14.28
CA ARG A 15 -33.06 39.81 -13.16
C ARG A 15 -33.04 38.37 -13.63
N ILE A 16 -33.80 38.04 -14.68
CA ILE A 16 -33.83 36.70 -15.29
C ILE A 16 -32.46 36.34 -15.87
N LEU A 17 -31.83 37.26 -16.59
CA LEU A 17 -30.47 37.09 -17.12
C LEU A 17 -29.43 36.92 -15.99
N SER A 18 -29.57 37.67 -14.90
CA SER A 18 -28.66 37.55 -13.74
C SER A 18 -28.80 36.20 -13.05
N THR A 19 -30.04 35.71 -12.87
CA THR A 19 -30.28 34.39 -12.28
C THR A 19 -29.85 33.25 -13.19
N ALA A 20 -30.03 33.38 -14.50
CA ALA A 20 -29.55 32.41 -15.48
C ALA A 20 -28.01 32.38 -15.54
N LEU A 21 -27.36 33.53 -15.40
CA LEU A 21 -25.90 33.63 -15.36
C LEU A 21 -25.32 33.04 -14.06
N LEU A 22 -26.03 33.17 -12.93
CA LEU A 22 -25.62 32.57 -11.65
C LEU A 22 -25.83 31.04 -11.64
N ALA A 23 -26.84 30.53 -12.36
CA ALA A 23 -27.09 29.10 -12.52
C ALA A 23 -26.11 28.41 -13.48
N LEU A 24 -25.39 29.17 -14.30
CA LEU A 24 -24.35 28.68 -15.21
C LEU A 24 -22.93 28.77 -14.61
N VAL A 25 -22.79 29.09 -13.32
CA VAL A 25 -21.52 28.90 -12.61
C VAL A 25 -21.50 27.44 -12.17
N PRO A 26 -20.88 26.49 -12.92
CA PRO A 26 -20.56 25.21 -12.34
C PRO A 26 -19.72 25.53 -11.10
N SER A 27 -20.16 25.04 -9.94
CA SER A 27 -19.41 25.15 -8.72
C SER A 27 -17.95 24.79 -8.99
N LEU A 28 -17.08 25.80 -8.99
CA LEU A 28 -15.65 25.68 -8.77
C LEU A 28 -15.36 25.26 -7.31
N ALA A 29 -16.36 24.75 -6.59
CA ALA A 29 -16.13 23.83 -5.50
C ALA A 29 -15.49 22.59 -6.12
N GLY A 30 -14.15 22.58 -6.17
CA GLY A 30 -13.38 21.38 -6.46
C GLY A 30 -13.92 20.29 -5.55
N GLY A 31 -14.73 19.40 -6.12
CA GLY A 31 -15.24 18.25 -5.42
C GLY A 31 -14.03 17.54 -4.87
N GLN A 32 -13.89 17.55 -3.54
CA GLN A 32 -12.90 16.72 -2.88
C GLN A 32 -13.31 15.30 -3.26
N THR A 33 -12.61 14.70 -4.22
CA THR A 33 -12.79 13.28 -4.53
C THR A 33 -12.68 12.57 -3.18
N PRO A 34 -13.74 11.87 -2.73
CA PRO A 34 -13.70 11.24 -1.43
C PRO A 34 -12.51 10.30 -1.41
N ALA A 35 -11.62 10.51 -0.44
CA ALA A 35 -10.36 9.81 -0.38
C ALA A 35 -10.61 8.29 -0.39
N GLN A 36 -9.98 7.58 -1.31
CA GLN A 36 -10.15 6.15 -1.46
C GLN A 36 -9.51 5.45 -0.26
N ARG A 37 -10.32 4.70 0.49
CA ARG A 37 -9.81 3.89 1.60
C ARG A 37 -8.90 2.79 1.07
N VAL A 38 -7.70 2.70 1.63
CA VAL A 38 -6.72 1.66 1.29
C VAL A 38 -6.18 1.00 2.55
N LEU A 39 -6.39 -0.32 2.67
CA LEU A 39 -5.84 -1.11 3.78
C LEU A 39 -4.38 -1.46 3.49
N VAL A 40 -3.47 -0.92 4.30
CA VAL A 40 -2.03 -1.20 4.23
C VAL A 40 -1.63 -1.99 5.47
N THR A 41 -1.10 -3.18 5.25
CA THR A 41 -0.64 -4.05 6.33
C THR A 41 0.86 -3.88 6.57
N TYR A 42 1.30 -3.95 7.82
CA TYR A 42 2.72 -3.91 8.17
C TYR A 42 3.03 -4.89 9.32
N SER A 43 4.28 -5.37 9.37
CA SER A 43 4.67 -6.54 10.18
C SER A 43 5.39 -6.21 11.49
N CYS A 44 5.94 -4.99 11.63
CA CYS A 44 6.73 -4.62 12.79
C CYS A 44 6.58 -3.14 13.18
N ARG A 45 6.89 -2.83 14.45
CA ARG A 45 7.02 -1.45 14.94
C ARG A 45 8.50 -1.08 14.97
N SER A 46 9.13 -1.05 13.80
CA SER A 46 10.55 -0.67 13.67
C SER A 46 10.70 0.36 12.56
N ILE A 47 11.94 0.85 12.38
CA ILE A 47 12.29 1.77 11.30
C ILE A 47 11.90 1.26 9.91
N ALA A 48 11.78 -0.06 9.74
CA ALA A 48 11.37 -0.68 8.48
C ALA A 48 9.91 -0.38 8.07
N SER A 49 9.08 0.20 8.94
CA SER A 49 7.70 0.60 8.61
C SER A 49 7.41 2.07 8.91
N ILE A 50 8.44 2.87 9.24
CA ILE A 50 8.28 4.27 9.67
C ILE A 50 7.80 5.18 8.54
N ASP A 51 8.19 4.86 7.31
CA ASP A 51 7.83 5.55 6.08
C ASP A 51 6.30 5.67 5.90
N LEU A 52 5.56 4.61 6.21
CA LEU A 52 4.09 4.62 6.14
C LEU A 52 3.47 5.65 7.10
N PHE A 53 4.01 5.78 8.31
CA PHE A 53 3.52 6.73 9.30
C PHE A 53 3.90 8.15 8.95
N VAL A 54 5.15 8.37 8.51
CA VAL A 54 5.61 9.67 8.02
C VAL A 54 4.76 10.13 6.84
N ALA A 55 4.46 9.24 5.88
CA ALA A 55 3.64 9.57 4.73
C ALA A 55 2.19 9.91 5.13
N ARG A 56 1.62 9.25 6.14
CA ARG A 56 0.32 9.61 6.70
C ARG A 56 0.35 10.97 7.40
N GLU A 57 1.31 11.19 8.29
CA GLU A 57 1.42 12.44 9.06
C GLU A 57 1.70 13.65 8.18
N ARG A 58 2.54 13.49 7.15
CA ARG A 58 2.83 14.54 6.17
C ARG A 58 1.71 14.76 5.17
N GLY A 59 0.73 13.87 5.12
CA GLY A 59 -0.42 13.99 4.24
C GLY A 59 -0.18 13.55 2.80
N PHE A 60 0.93 12.87 2.49
CA PHE A 60 1.23 12.40 1.13
C PHE A 60 0.15 11.48 0.58
N PHE A 61 -0.45 10.61 1.42
CA PHE A 61 -1.60 9.80 0.98
C PHE A 61 -2.81 10.68 0.59
N ARG A 62 -3.06 11.75 1.34
CA ARG A 62 -4.19 12.66 1.08
C ARG A 62 -3.99 13.48 -0.20
N GLU A 63 -2.74 13.82 -0.52
CA GLU A 63 -2.38 14.48 -1.78
C GLU A 63 -2.71 13.59 -2.99
N GLU A 64 -2.54 12.27 -2.83
CA GLU A 64 -2.93 11.26 -3.83
C GLU A 64 -4.42 10.84 -3.74
N GLY A 65 -5.21 11.50 -2.89
CA GLY A 65 -6.63 11.16 -2.70
C GLY A 65 -6.85 9.80 -2.03
N LEU A 66 -5.91 9.33 -1.21
CA LEU A 66 -5.98 8.08 -0.46
C LEU A 66 -6.22 8.31 1.04
N ASP A 67 -7.02 7.44 1.64
CA ASP A 67 -7.24 7.34 3.08
C ASP A 67 -6.62 6.02 3.60
N PRO A 68 -5.37 6.06 4.10
CA PRO A 68 -4.63 4.87 4.46
C PRO A 68 -5.10 4.32 5.81
N GLN A 69 -5.57 3.09 5.83
CA GLN A 69 -5.77 2.31 7.05
C GLN A 69 -4.52 1.44 7.28
N LEU A 70 -3.59 1.92 8.10
CA LEU A 70 -2.38 1.19 8.49
C LEU A 70 -2.72 0.22 9.64
N VAL A 71 -2.59 -1.08 9.41
CA VAL A 71 -2.87 -2.12 10.41
C VAL A 71 -1.65 -3.02 10.62
N GLN A 72 -1.22 -3.14 11.88
CA GLN A 72 -0.16 -4.07 12.25
C GLN A 72 -0.72 -5.48 12.27
N VAL A 73 -0.11 -6.38 11.52
CA VAL A 73 -0.47 -7.81 11.50
C VAL A 73 0.79 -8.66 11.46
N ARG A 74 0.67 -9.96 11.77
CA ARG A 74 1.76 -10.91 11.50
C ARG A 74 1.92 -11.08 9.99
N THR A 75 3.15 -11.34 9.52
CA THR A 75 3.48 -11.49 8.10
C THR A 75 2.56 -12.47 7.37
N ASN A 76 2.23 -13.61 7.97
CA ASN A 76 1.34 -14.60 7.35
C ASN A 76 -0.09 -14.07 7.16
N ALA A 77 -0.62 -13.32 8.12
CA ALA A 77 -1.92 -12.68 8.00
C ALA A 77 -1.89 -11.54 6.96
N ALA A 78 -0.78 -10.81 6.86
CA ALA A 78 -0.59 -9.79 5.84
C ALA A 78 -0.65 -10.37 4.42
N ILE A 79 0.04 -11.50 4.20
CA ILE A 79 0.05 -12.21 2.91
C ILE A 79 -1.35 -12.73 2.57
N ALA A 80 -2.03 -13.37 3.53
CA ALA A 80 -3.39 -13.87 3.32
C ALA A 80 -4.37 -12.74 2.96
N ALA A 81 -4.27 -11.59 3.64
CA ALA A 81 -5.12 -10.43 3.37
C ALA A 81 -4.87 -9.84 1.97
N ILE A 82 -3.63 -9.84 1.48
CA ILE A 82 -3.33 -9.42 0.11
C ILE A 82 -3.89 -10.43 -0.90
N ALA A 83 -3.72 -11.72 -0.64
CA ALA A 83 -4.19 -12.79 -1.52
C ALA A 83 -5.72 -12.85 -1.63
N SER A 84 -6.44 -12.55 -0.54
CA SER A 84 -7.90 -12.46 -0.52
C SER A 84 -8.46 -11.15 -1.06
N GLY A 85 -7.59 -10.14 -1.29
CA GLY A 85 -7.99 -8.79 -1.67
C GLY A 85 -8.53 -7.94 -0.52
N GLU A 86 -8.46 -8.41 0.73
CA GLU A 86 -8.83 -7.62 1.91
C GLU A 86 -7.85 -6.47 2.15
N ALA A 87 -6.56 -6.70 1.92
CA ALA A 87 -5.51 -5.68 1.95
C ALA A 87 -5.12 -5.24 0.54
N HIS A 88 -4.73 -3.96 0.42
CA HIS A 88 -4.39 -3.32 -0.85
C HIS A 88 -2.87 -3.14 -1.01
N ALA A 89 -2.13 -3.06 0.09
CA ALA A 89 -0.67 -2.93 0.06
C ALA A 89 -0.01 -3.55 1.30
N LEU A 90 1.29 -3.86 1.16
CA LEU A 90 2.08 -4.52 2.18
C LEU A 90 3.39 -3.74 2.42
N GLY A 91 3.51 -3.16 3.61
CA GLY A 91 4.69 -2.42 4.09
C GLY A 91 5.86 -3.28 4.54
N SER A 92 5.96 -4.52 4.04
CA SER A 92 6.98 -5.50 4.42
C SER A 92 7.58 -6.13 3.17
N ILE A 93 8.16 -5.29 2.32
CA ILE A 93 8.74 -5.64 1.00
C ILE A 93 9.65 -6.87 1.09
N GLY A 94 10.48 -6.98 2.14
CA GLY A 94 11.36 -8.14 2.34
C GLY A 94 10.62 -9.48 2.50
N SER A 95 9.44 -9.49 3.12
CA SER A 95 8.60 -10.69 3.24
C SER A 95 7.74 -10.91 1.99
N ALA A 96 7.32 -9.84 1.32
CA ALA A 96 6.56 -9.89 0.07
C ALA A 96 7.35 -10.53 -1.07
N ILE A 97 8.62 -10.13 -1.24
CA ILE A 97 9.52 -10.65 -2.28
C ILE A 97 9.73 -12.15 -2.09
N ARG A 98 9.77 -12.62 -0.84
CA ARG A 98 9.82 -14.05 -0.53
C ARG A 98 8.48 -14.72 -0.79
N ALA A 99 7.35 -14.07 -0.47
CA ALA A 99 5.98 -14.57 -0.68
C ALA A 99 5.63 -14.96 -2.13
N ILE A 100 6.14 -14.20 -3.09
CA ILE A 100 5.71 -14.27 -4.50
C ILE A 100 6.01 -15.63 -5.18
N PRO A 101 7.14 -16.32 -4.94
CA PRO A 101 7.41 -17.58 -5.63
C PRO A 101 6.85 -18.85 -4.97
N ARG A 102 6.40 -18.84 -3.69
CA ARG A 102 6.16 -20.10 -2.94
C ARG A 102 4.77 -20.36 -2.36
N GLY A 103 3.80 -19.46 -2.52
CA GLY A 103 2.42 -19.74 -2.11
C GLY A 103 2.18 -20.06 -0.61
N ALA A 104 3.21 -20.07 0.24
CA ALA A 104 3.12 -20.39 1.65
C ALA A 104 4.35 -19.85 2.35
N PHE A 105 4.18 -19.06 3.42
CA PHE A 105 5.30 -18.66 4.27
C PHE A 105 5.05 -19.04 5.73
N THR A 106 6.12 -19.52 6.35
CA THR A 106 6.24 -19.96 7.74
C THR A 106 6.23 -18.79 8.73
N THR A 107 5.92 -19.12 9.98
CA THR A 107 5.47 -18.24 11.07
C THR A 107 6.47 -17.14 11.50
N ASN A 108 7.77 -17.28 11.20
CA ASN A 108 8.83 -16.40 11.76
C ASN A 108 9.65 -15.61 10.72
N GLY A 109 9.41 -15.78 9.42
CA GLY A 109 10.08 -14.99 8.37
C GLY A 109 11.57 -15.28 8.16
N ILE A 110 12.16 -16.21 8.93
CA ILE A 110 13.45 -16.87 8.69
C ILE A 110 13.17 -18.16 7.92
N LEU A 111 13.80 -18.33 6.77
CA LEU A 111 13.69 -19.56 5.97
C LEU A 111 14.46 -20.68 6.66
N THR A 112 13.82 -21.82 6.87
CA THR A 112 14.49 -23.05 7.30
C THR A 112 15.25 -23.68 6.12
N ASP A 113 16.28 -24.48 6.39
CA ASP A 113 17.08 -25.13 5.35
C ASP A 113 16.20 -25.89 4.32
N GLY A 114 15.14 -26.55 4.77
CA GLY A 114 14.20 -27.26 3.90
C GLY A 114 13.38 -26.36 2.97
N GLU A 115 13.08 -25.12 3.38
CA GLU A 115 12.35 -24.16 2.53
C GLU A 115 13.27 -23.44 1.53
N ILE A 116 14.59 -23.45 1.78
CA ILE A 116 15.61 -22.90 0.89
C ILE A 116 15.98 -23.91 -0.20
N ASP A 117 15.80 -25.21 0.04
CA ASP A 117 16.14 -26.25 -0.93
C ASP A 117 15.28 -26.19 -2.21
N GLU A 118 13.98 -25.98 -2.08
CA GLU A 118 13.05 -25.94 -3.22
C GLU A 118 13.32 -24.79 -4.21
N PRO A 119 13.54 -23.53 -3.79
CA PRO A 119 13.94 -22.48 -4.71
C PRO A 119 15.35 -22.67 -5.28
N LEU A 120 16.31 -23.20 -4.50
CA LEU A 120 17.64 -23.48 -5.03
C LEU A 120 17.62 -24.57 -6.10
N LYS A 121 16.66 -25.51 -6.04
CA LYS A 121 16.39 -26.47 -7.13
C LYS A 121 15.82 -25.79 -8.36
N ALA A 122 14.86 -24.89 -8.20
CA ALA A 122 14.28 -24.13 -9.30
C ALA A 122 15.34 -23.24 -10.00
N ASP A 123 16.14 -22.52 -9.21
CA ASP A 123 17.22 -21.67 -9.71
C ASP A 123 18.29 -22.50 -10.43
N ALA A 124 18.65 -23.67 -9.90
CA ALA A 124 19.59 -24.56 -10.58
C ALA A 124 19.09 -25.04 -11.95
N GLN A 125 17.79 -25.32 -12.10
CA GLN A 125 17.20 -25.66 -13.40
C GLN A 125 17.21 -24.46 -14.37
N ILE A 126 16.86 -23.27 -13.88
CA ILE A 126 16.85 -22.03 -14.68
C ILE A 126 18.26 -21.68 -15.17
N LEU A 127 19.25 -21.83 -14.28
CA LEU A 127 20.65 -21.47 -14.53
C LEU A 127 21.46 -22.58 -15.20
N GLY A 128 20.87 -23.75 -15.45
CA GLY A 128 21.55 -24.90 -16.05
C GLY A 128 22.66 -25.49 -15.18
N LEU A 129 22.54 -25.37 -13.85
CA LEU A 129 23.52 -25.92 -12.91
C LEU A 129 23.36 -27.46 -12.79
N PRO A 130 24.47 -28.19 -12.63
CA PRO A 130 24.43 -29.66 -12.51
C PRO A 130 23.77 -30.14 -11.21
N ALA A 131 23.76 -29.31 -10.18
CA ALA A 131 23.08 -29.56 -8.91
C ALA A 131 22.70 -28.24 -8.22
N PRO A 132 21.68 -28.25 -7.34
CA PRO A 132 21.35 -27.11 -6.48
C PRO A 132 22.55 -26.72 -5.60
N VAL A 133 22.80 -25.41 -5.49
CA VAL A 133 23.81 -24.90 -4.56
C VAL A 133 23.30 -25.14 -3.13
N PRO A 134 24.13 -25.60 -2.18
CA PRO A 134 23.69 -25.75 -0.80
C PRO A 134 23.33 -24.40 -0.16
N PRO A 135 22.28 -24.30 0.68
CA PRO A 135 21.92 -23.05 1.37
C PRO A 135 23.09 -22.37 2.09
N ALA A 136 23.94 -23.15 2.78
CA ALA A 136 25.11 -22.66 3.51
C ALA A 136 26.21 -22.02 2.62
N ARG A 137 26.17 -22.24 1.30
CA ARG A 137 27.08 -21.61 0.33
C ARG A 137 26.52 -20.29 -0.21
N VAL A 138 25.21 -20.10 -0.12
CA VAL A 138 24.50 -18.89 -0.59
C VAL A 138 24.30 -17.90 0.57
N PHE A 139 24.02 -18.42 1.76
CA PHE A 139 23.75 -17.64 2.95
C PHE A 139 24.67 -18.06 4.10
N ASP A 140 25.59 -17.17 4.49
CA ASP A 140 26.43 -17.36 5.67
C ASP A 140 25.72 -16.85 6.93
N PHE A 141 25.04 -17.76 7.61
CA PHE A 141 24.35 -17.49 8.88
C PHE A 141 25.20 -17.87 10.11
N LEU A 142 26.52 -18.04 9.98
CA LEU A 142 27.37 -18.42 11.12
C LEU A 142 27.30 -17.36 12.23
N ALA A 143 27.50 -16.10 11.89
CA ALA A 143 27.44 -14.99 12.83
C ALA A 143 26.06 -14.88 13.50
N GLN A 144 24.97 -15.10 12.76
CA GLN A 144 23.62 -15.07 13.32
C GLN A 144 23.37 -16.23 14.30
N ARG A 145 23.88 -17.43 13.99
CA ARG A 145 23.74 -18.61 14.86
C ARG A 145 24.52 -18.47 16.15
N GLU A 146 25.73 -17.90 16.08
CA GLU A 146 26.56 -17.59 17.24
C GLU A 146 25.85 -16.56 18.15
N VAL A 147 25.37 -15.46 17.57
CA VAL A 147 24.59 -14.45 18.31
C VAL A 147 23.32 -15.04 18.92
N ASN A 148 22.59 -15.88 18.21
CA ASN A 148 21.39 -16.53 18.75
C ASN A 148 21.72 -17.48 19.91
N GLN A 149 22.84 -18.21 19.83
CA GLN A 149 23.31 -19.06 20.92
C GLN A 149 23.70 -18.25 22.16
N GLU A 150 24.43 -17.15 22.00
CA GLU A 150 24.79 -16.25 23.10
C GLU A 150 23.57 -15.62 23.76
N LEU A 151 22.56 -15.27 22.96
CA LEU A 151 21.32 -14.67 23.43
C LEU A 151 20.31 -15.70 23.97
N GLY A 152 20.62 -17.01 23.90
CA GLY A 152 19.73 -18.09 24.33
C GLY A 152 18.43 -18.20 23.52
N VAL A 153 18.43 -17.66 22.30
CA VAL A 153 17.29 -17.66 21.38
C VAL A 153 17.32 -18.98 20.59
N LYS A 154 16.31 -19.83 20.82
CA LYS A 154 16.11 -21.10 20.10
C LYS A 154 15.43 -20.89 18.75
#